data_AF-A0A7S3Y4W6-F1
#
_entry.id   AF-A0A7S3Y4W6-F1
#
_cell.length_a   1.000
_cell.length_b   1.000
_cell.length_c   1.000
_cell.angle_alpha   90.00
_cell.angle_beta   90.00
_cell.angle_gamma   90.00
#
_symmetry.space_group_name_H-M   'P 1'
#
loop_
_entity.id
_entity.type
_entity.pdbx_description
1 polymer ?
#
loop_
_entity_poly.entity_id
_entity_poly.type
_entity_poly.pdbx_seq_one_letter_code
_entity_poly.pdbx_strand_id
1 'polypeptide(L)'
;GHEAVVQMLLVAGAEKEARDHLQHTPLNMAALAGHEAVIEVLLAAGAAAKDALALADCNGHHKVAAMLKKAIHGRQANKCLVCKTDTTLRCQRCKKAAFCSRGCLKAGWRSHKKTCCGTSQK
;
A
#
# COMPACT_ATOMS: atom_id res chain seq x y z
N GLY A 1 -19.91 0.61 13.11
CA GLY A 1 -19.25 0.10 11.89
C GLY A 1 -20.15 -0.86 11.15
N HIS A 2 -20.76 -0.43 10.04
CA HIS A 2 -21.62 -1.25 9.18
C HIS A 2 -20.79 -1.95 8.09
N GLU A 3 -19.97 -2.91 8.51
CA GLU A 3 -19.06 -3.64 7.61
C GLU A 3 -19.80 -4.28 6.42
N ALA A 4 -20.87 -5.02 6.69
CA ALA A 4 -21.65 -5.70 5.66
C ALA A 4 -22.19 -4.73 4.59
N VAL A 5 -22.61 -3.54 5.00
CA VAL A 5 -23.10 -2.50 4.08
C VAL A 5 -21.96 -1.96 3.22
N VAL A 6 -20.79 -1.70 3.81
CA VAL A 6 -19.60 -1.25 3.06
C VAL A 6 -19.17 -2.31 2.04
N GLN A 7 -19.19 -3.59 2.44
CA GLN A 7 -18.85 -4.69 1.53
C GLN A 7 -19.84 -4.78 0.35
N MET A 8 -21.15 -4.69 0.61
CA MET A 8 -22.17 -4.66 -0.43
C MET A 8 -21.97 -3.49 -1.39
N LEU A 9 -21.68 -2.29 -0.88
CA LEU A 9 -21.43 -1.10 -1.70
C LEU A 9 -20.20 -1.27 -2.59
N LEU A 10 -19.11 -1.83 -2.06
CA LEU A 10 -17.89 -2.09 -2.85
C LEU A 10 -18.14 -3.14 -3.95
N VAL A 11 -18.91 -4.20 -3.66
CA VAL A 11 -19.32 -5.20 -4.67
C VAL A 11 -20.20 -4.57 -5.75
N ALA A 12 -21.06 -3.61 -5.39
CA ALA A 12 -21.87 -2.86 -6.33
C ALA A 12 -21.07 -1.83 -7.16
N GLY A 13 -19.76 -1.72 -6.97
CA GLY A 13 -18.89 -0.82 -7.72
C GLY A 13 -18.76 0.59 -7.15
N ALA A 14 -19.10 0.80 -5.86
CA ALA A 14 -18.92 2.09 -5.22
C ALA A 14 -17.47 2.58 -5.28
N GLU A 15 -17.28 3.88 -5.48
CA GLU A 15 -15.97 4.48 -5.57
C GLU A 15 -15.31 4.59 -4.18
N LYS A 16 -14.36 3.68 -3.92
CA LYS A 16 -13.61 3.60 -2.65
C LYS A 16 -12.73 4.81 -2.34
N GLU A 17 -12.47 5.65 -3.34
CA GLU A 17 -11.70 6.91 -3.22
C GLU A 17 -12.60 8.14 -3.26
N ALA A 18 -13.93 7.97 -3.24
CA ALA A 18 -14.86 9.08 -3.25
C ALA A 18 -14.55 10.03 -2.11
N ARG A 19 -14.55 11.33 -2.40
CA ARG A 19 -14.21 12.36 -1.41
C ARG A 19 -15.46 13.12 -1.03
N ASP A 20 -15.63 13.34 0.27
CA ASP A 20 -16.65 14.25 0.77
C ASP A 20 -16.23 15.73 0.59
N HIS A 21 -17.05 16.65 1.09
CA HIS A 21 -16.78 18.09 1.04
C HIS A 21 -15.51 18.51 1.81
N LEU A 22 -15.01 17.67 2.71
CA LEU A 22 -13.80 17.88 3.49
C LEU A 22 -12.60 17.12 2.90
N GLN A 23 -12.73 16.58 1.68
CA GLN A 23 -11.71 15.77 1.01
C GLN A 23 -11.38 14.45 1.74
N HIS A 24 -12.26 13.96 2.60
CA HIS A 24 -12.09 12.68 3.29
C HIS A 24 -12.59 11.53 2.43
N THR A 25 -11.78 10.47 2.34
CA THR A 25 -12.19 9.20 1.75
C THR A 25 -12.93 8.33 2.78
N PRO A 26 -13.67 7.30 2.34
CA PRO A 26 -14.26 6.30 3.24
C PRO A 26 -13.24 5.71 4.22
N LEU A 27 -11.99 5.54 3.79
CA LEU A 27 -10.90 5.03 4.64
C LEU A 27 -10.45 6.06 5.69
N ASN A 28 -10.44 7.35 5.35
CA ASN A 28 -10.16 8.43 6.30
C ASN A 28 -11.19 8.47 7.42
N MET A 29 -12.48 8.36 7.06
CA MET A 29 -13.58 8.31 8.04
C MET A 29 -13.50 7.07 8.93
N ALA A 30 -13.20 5.91 8.35
CA ALA A 30 -13.03 4.68 9.12
C ALA A 30 -11.82 4.77 10.07
N ALA A 31 -10.74 5.43 9.66
CA ALA A 31 -9.55 5.66 10.48
C ALA A 31 -9.79 6.66 11.62
N LEU A 32 -10.52 7.74 11.34
CA LEU A 32 -10.94 8.73 12.33
C LEU A 32 -11.84 8.11 13.41
N ALA A 33 -12.75 7.23 13.02
CA ALA A 33 -13.70 6.57 13.92
C ALA A 33 -13.18 5.25 14.53
N GLY A 34 -11.95 4.84 14.21
CA GLY A 34 -11.36 3.60 14.74
C GLY A 34 -12.04 2.30 14.26
N HIS A 35 -12.71 2.32 13.11
CA HIS A 35 -13.49 1.18 12.62
C HIS A 35 -12.63 0.12 11.94
N GLU A 36 -12.09 -0.80 12.74
CA GLU A 36 -11.11 -1.81 12.30
C GLU A 36 -11.58 -2.66 11.13
N ALA A 37 -12.77 -3.27 11.23
CA ALA A 37 -13.29 -4.17 10.20
C ALA A 37 -13.55 -3.45 8.86
N VAL A 38 -14.04 -2.21 8.91
CA VAL A 38 -14.25 -1.39 7.71
C VAL A 38 -12.92 -1.06 7.02
N ILE A 39 -11.85 -0.83 7.80
CA ILE A 39 -10.51 -0.60 7.27
C ILE A 39 -9.97 -1.84 6.56
N GLU A 40 -10.15 -3.04 7.12
CA GLU A 40 -9.73 -4.27 6.45
C GLU A 40 -10.42 -4.45 5.10
N VAL A 41 -11.74 -4.26 5.03
CA VAL A 41 -12.52 -4.35 3.79
C VAL A 41 -12.05 -3.31 2.75
N LEU A 42 -11.87 -2.05 3.16
CA LEU A 42 -11.41 -0.99 2.25
C LEU A 42 -9.97 -1.19 1.79
N LEU A 43 -9.08 -1.67 2.67
CA LEU A 43 -7.70 -2.01 2.31
C LEU A 43 -7.65 -3.19 1.34
N ALA A 44 -8.48 -4.21 1.52
CA ALA A 44 -8.61 -5.34 0.61
C ALA A 44 -9.11 -4.89 -0.78
N ALA A 45 -10.00 -3.90 -0.83
CA ALA A 45 -10.43 -3.26 -2.07
C ALA A 45 -9.36 -2.36 -2.71
N GLY A 46 -8.23 -2.11 -2.05
CA GLY A 46 -7.10 -1.34 -2.56
C GLY A 46 -7.14 0.16 -2.26
N ALA A 47 -7.95 0.61 -1.30
CA ALA A 47 -8.10 2.03 -0.98
C ALA A 47 -6.79 2.68 -0.49
N ALA A 48 -6.56 3.97 -0.76
CA ALA A 48 -5.35 4.72 -0.43
C ALA A 48 -5.25 5.07 1.07
N ALA A 49 -4.27 4.48 1.77
CA ALA A 49 -4.11 4.61 3.23
C ALA A 49 -3.22 5.79 3.68
N LYS A 50 -2.77 6.65 2.75
CA LYS A 50 -1.75 7.68 3.04
C LYS A 50 -2.27 8.74 4.02
N ASP A 51 -3.48 9.23 3.79
CA ASP A 51 -4.06 10.34 4.58
C ASP A 51 -4.77 9.82 5.84
N ALA A 52 -5.29 8.59 5.78
CA ALA A 52 -5.92 7.89 6.90
C ALA A 52 -4.97 7.65 8.09
N LEU A 53 -3.66 7.52 7.85
CA LEU A 53 -2.69 7.25 8.91
C LEU A 53 -2.58 8.42 9.91
N ALA A 54 -2.53 9.65 9.40
CA ALA A 54 -2.43 10.84 10.25
C ALA A 54 -3.68 10.99 11.14
N LEU A 55 -4.85 10.64 10.60
CA LEU A 55 -6.13 10.69 11.30
C LEU A 55 -6.25 9.61 12.40
N ALA A 56 -5.66 8.43 12.20
CA ALA A 56 -5.65 7.38 13.22
C ALA A 56 -4.75 7.76 14.41
N ASP A 57 -3.58 8.36 14.15
CA ASP A 57 -2.64 8.75 15.20
C ASP A 57 -3.18 9.92 16.05
N CYS A 58 -3.86 10.91 15.47
CA CYS A 58 -4.41 12.05 16.23
C CYS A 58 -5.62 11.70 17.11
N ASN A 59 -6.35 10.61 16.80
CA ASN A 59 -7.49 10.13 17.59
C ASN A 59 -7.12 9.01 18.58
N GLY A 60 -5.83 8.68 18.73
CA GLY A 60 -5.37 7.64 19.66
C GLY A 60 -5.76 6.22 19.23
N HIS A 61 -6.14 6.01 17.96
CA HIS A 61 -6.50 4.70 17.42
C HIS A 61 -5.26 3.89 17.03
N HIS A 62 -4.44 3.54 18.04
CA HIS A 62 -3.14 2.89 17.86
C HIS A 62 -3.21 1.56 17.06
N LYS A 63 -4.29 0.78 17.25
CA LYS A 63 -4.49 -0.49 16.54
C LYS A 63 -4.76 -0.28 15.05
N VAL A 64 -5.63 0.67 14.73
CA VAL A 64 -5.87 1.11 13.34
C VAL A 64 -4.60 1.68 12.72
N ALA A 65 -3.88 2.54 13.43
CA ALA A 65 -2.62 3.09 12.95
C ALA A 65 -1.61 1.97 12.63
N ALA A 66 -1.54 0.91 13.44
CA ALA A 66 -0.72 -0.26 13.17
C ALA A 66 -1.16 -1.01 11.91
N MET A 67 -2.48 -1.19 11.69
CA MET A 67 -3.01 -1.80 10.47
C MET A 67 -2.69 -0.97 9.22
N LEU A 68 -2.89 0.34 9.27
CA LEU A 68 -2.56 1.25 8.17
C LEU A 68 -1.06 1.31 7.90
N LYS A 69 -0.21 1.31 8.95
CA LYS A 69 1.25 1.18 8.82
C LYS A 69 1.60 -0.12 8.09
N LYS A 70 1.04 -1.27 8.47
CA LYS A 70 1.25 -2.55 7.76
C LYS A 70 0.78 -2.46 6.31
N ALA A 71 -0.35 -1.82 6.03
CA ALA A 71 -0.87 -1.66 4.68
C ALA A 71 0.00 -0.75 3.79
N ILE A 72 0.59 0.32 4.34
CA ILE A 72 1.51 1.21 3.61
C ILE A 72 2.84 0.50 3.32
N HIS A 73 3.38 -0.25 4.29
CA HIS A 73 4.60 -1.04 4.10
C HIS A 73 4.37 -2.24 3.17
N GLY A 74 3.19 -2.87 3.23
CA GLY A 74 2.76 -3.98 2.36
C GLY A 74 2.39 -3.55 0.94
N ARG A 75 2.08 -2.26 0.70
CA ARG A 75 1.81 -1.73 -0.65
C ARG A 75 3.06 -1.51 -1.49
N GLN A 76 4.25 -1.69 -0.92
CA GLN A 76 5.41 -2.07 -1.71
C GLN A 76 5.26 -3.56 -1.97
N ALA A 77 4.49 -3.93 -2.99
CA ALA A 77 4.50 -5.28 -3.53
C ALA A 77 5.93 -5.54 -4.01
N ASN A 78 6.79 -6.00 -3.09
CA ASN A 78 8.15 -6.41 -3.35
C ASN A 78 8.09 -7.78 -4.01
N LYS A 79 7.24 -7.96 -5.00
CA LYS A 79 7.23 -9.17 -5.80
C LYS A 79 8.50 -9.14 -6.63
N CYS A 80 9.25 -10.23 -6.57
CA CYS A 80 10.43 -10.38 -7.41
C CYS A 80 9.99 -10.21 -8.87
N LEU A 81 10.65 -9.34 -9.64
CA LEU A 81 10.32 -9.18 -11.06
C LEU A 81 10.54 -10.48 -11.85
N VAL A 82 11.36 -11.40 -11.32
CA VAL A 82 11.73 -12.66 -11.96
C VAL A 82 10.84 -13.80 -11.51
N CYS A 83 10.73 -14.07 -10.20
CA CYS A 83 9.99 -15.23 -9.69
C CYS A 83 8.60 -14.92 -9.12
N LYS A 84 8.18 -13.64 -9.12
CA LYS A 84 6.87 -13.15 -8.62
C LYS A 84 6.54 -13.48 -7.15
N THR A 85 7.47 -14.04 -6.38
CA THR A 85 7.33 -14.25 -4.94
C THR A 85 7.56 -12.95 -4.18
N ASP A 86 6.99 -12.81 -2.98
CA ASP A 86 7.27 -11.67 -2.11
C ASP A 86 8.74 -11.66 -1.67
N THR A 87 9.35 -10.47 -1.64
CA THR A 87 10.78 -10.29 -1.40
C THR A 87 11.05 -9.20 -0.39
N THR A 88 12.13 -9.33 0.36
CA THR A 88 12.57 -8.33 1.33
C THR A 88 13.77 -7.52 0.83
N LEU A 89 14.45 -7.99 -0.23
CA LEU A 89 15.64 -7.31 -0.77
C LEU A 89 15.26 -6.38 -1.92
N ARG A 90 15.50 -5.08 -1.73
CA ARG A 90 15.40 -4.06 -2.78
C ARG A 90 16.79 -3.54 -3.13
N CYS A 91 16.94 -2.97 -4.33
CA CYS A 91 18.15 -2.21 -4.66
C CYS A 91 18.34 -1.07 -3.65
N GLN A 92 19.47 -1.06 -2.93
CA GLN A 92 19.76 -0.04 -1.91
C GLN A 92 19.85 1.39 -2.48
N ARG A 93 20.17 1.53 -3.78
CA ARG A 93 20.41 2.82 -4.43
C ARG A 93 19.14 3.51 -4.89
N CYS A 94 18.20 2.80 -5.50
CA CYS A 94 16.98 3.40 -6.07
C CYS A 94 15.68 2.87 -5.44
N LYS A 95 15.76 1.78 -4.66
CA LYS A 95 14.63 1.06 -4.08
C LYS A 95 13.53 0.67 -5.10
N LYS A 96 13.75 0.68 -6.42
CA LYS A 96 12.69 0.39 -7.41
C LYS A 96 12.53 -1.10 -7.73
N ALA A 97 13.61 -1.88 -7.75
CA ALA A 97 13.57 -3.30 -8.06
C ALA A 97 13.66 -4.18 -6.79
N ALA A 98 12.91 -5.29 -6.77
CA ALA A 98 12.78 -6.22 -5.65
C ALA A 98 13.20 -7.65 -6.04
N PHE A 99 13.85 -8.39 -5.15
CA PHE A 99 14.51 -9.69 -5.43
C PHE A 99 14.52 -10.64 -4.22
N CYS A 100 14.31 -11.94 -4.43
CA CYS A 100 14.25 -12.94 -3.34
C CYS A 100 15.63 -13.51 -2.94
N SER A 101 16.63 -13.43 -3.82
CA SER A 101 17.97 -14.01 -3.62
C SER A 101 19.04 -13.22 -4.35
N ARG A 102 20.32 -13.39 -3.96
CA ARG A 102 21.46 -12.78 -4.68
C ARG A 102 21.54 -13.20 -6.15
N GLY A 103 21.10 -14.42 -6.48
CA GLY A 103 21.01 -14.90 -7.85
C GLY A 103 19.99 -14.11 -8.68
N CYS A 104 18.76 -13.99 -8.16
CA CYS A 104 17.70 -13.19 -8.79
C CYS A 104 18.08 -11.70 -8.90
N LEU A 105 18.76 -11.16 -7.88
CA LEU A 105 19.30 -9.81 -7.89
C LEU A 105 20.26 -9.61 -9.06
N LYS A 106 21.25 -10.49 -9.26
CA LYS A 106 22.19 -10.38 -10.39
C LYS A 106 21.49 -10.47 -11.75
N ALA A 107 20.50 -11.36 -11.89
CA ALA A 107 19.75 -11.53 -13.14
C ALA A 107 18.94 -10.27 -13.50
N GLY A 108 18.12 -9.76 -12.58
CA GLY A 108 17.34 -8.56 -12.83
C GLY A 108 18.14 -7.26 -12.75
N TRP A 109 19.29 -7.23 -12.08
CA TRP A 109 20.20 -6.08 -12.08
C TRP A 109 20.66 -5.70 -13.48
N ARG A 110 20.86 -6.66 -14.40
CA ARG A 110 21.28 -6.33 -15.79
C ARG A 110 20.24 -5.46 -16.50
N SER A 111 18.96 -5.81 -16.38
CA SER A 111 17.85 -5.05 -16.97
C SER A 111 17.60 -3.76 -16.19
N HIS A 112 17.60 -3.85 -14.87
CA HIS A 112 17.35 -2.72 -13.99
C HIS A 112 18.44 -1.65 -14.06
N LYS A 113 19.74 -2.02 -14.17
CA LYS A 113 20.89 -1.11 -14.30
C LYS A 113 20.70 -0.11 -15.43
N LYS A 114 20.17 -0.54 -16.58
CA LYS A 114 19.88 0.32 -17.74
C LYS A 114 18.84 1.40 -17.44
N THR A 115 17.87 1.09 -16.55
CA THR A 115 16.77 2.00 -16.16
C THR A 115 17.06 2.82 -14.89
N CYS A 116 18.01 2.38 -14.06
CA CYS A 116 18.28 2.95 -12.73
C CYS A 116 19.17 4.20 -12.79
N CYS A 117 20.13 4.23 -13.69
CA CYS A 117 20.89 5.43 -14.01
C CYS A 117 20.37 5.92 -15.35
N GLY A 118 19.43 6.88 -15.34
CA GLY A 118 19.16 7.66 -16.54
C GLY A 118 20.48 8.26 -17.00
N THR A 119 21.04 7.66 -18.05
CA THR A 119 22.23 8.10 -18.83
C THR A 119 23.33 8.84 -18.07
N SER A 120 24.42 8.13 -17.80
CA SER A 120 25.74 8.59 -18.27
C SER A 120 26.74 7.44 -18.17
N GLN A 121 26.86 6.68 -19.26
CA GLN A 121 28.13 6.07 -19.63
C GLN A 121 28.68 6.92 -20.78
N LYS A 122 29.64 7.78 -20.46
CA LYS A 122 30.85 7.92 -21.27
C LYS A 122 31.98 7.37 -20.42
#